data_AF-A0AAP0PRG8-F1
#
_entry.id   AF-A0AAP0PRG8-F1
#
_cell.length_a   1.000
_cell.length_b   1.000
_cell.length_c   1.000
_cell.angle_alpha   90.00
_cell.angle_beta   90.00
_cell.angle_gamma   90.00
#
_symmetry.space_group_name_H-M   'P 1'
#
loop_
_entity.id
_entity.type
_entity.pdbx_description
1 polymer ?
#
loop_
_entity_poly.entity_id
_entity_poly.type
_entity_poly.pdbx_seq_one_letter_code
_entity_poly.pdbx_strand_id
1 'polypeptide(L)'
;MTHLFDLQEKSDWKHIEKLKEDVRDALLISNGDETLRTLEKLELIDALQRLGIDYLFKNEIERVLDGAFVNKVNSVLDNDLHYKSLYFRLLRQHGYEVSHDFFSVFKDERGNFKDGVYLDVKGMLSLYEASHLGFEGEETMYKAMAFATKNLKLIHDDDDDDGNIEQSLKEEVSHALELPLHWRMSRMDVRWQIDVHNVKYLAKYPSLLELAKLDFNMVQAIHQKELAHMSR
;
A
#
# COMPACT_ATOMS: atom_id res chain seq x y z
N MET A 1 2.22 -39.66 19.49
CA MET A 1 1.58 -38.85 18.42
C MET A 1 1.29 -37.43 18.91
N THR A 2 0.76 -37.24 20.13
CA THR A 2 0.53 -35.92 20.76
C THR A 2 1.80 -35.06 20.93
N HIS A 3 2.91 -35.64 21.40
CA HIS A 3 4.17 -34.89 21.61
C HIS A 3 4.87 -34.41 20.34
N LEU A 4 4.61 -35.04 19.18
CA LEU A 4 5.17 -34.61 17.89
C LEU A 4 4.36 -33.46 17.29
N PHE A 5 3.05 -33.47 17.50
CA PHE A 5 2.14 -32.39 17.10
C PHE A 5 2.44 -31.11 17.90
N ASP A 6 2.60 -31.22 19.21
CA ASP A 6 2.95 -30.10 20.10
C ASP A 6 4.32 -29.47 19.81
N LEU A 7 5.27 -30.27 19.29
CA LEU A 7 6.61 -29.78 18.91
C LEU A 7 6.59 -29.07 17.55
N GLN A 8 5.79 -29.56 16.60
CA GLN A 8 5.61 -28.93 15.30
C GLN A 8 4.91 -27.57 15.46
N GLU A 9 3.83 -27.52 16.23
CA GLU A 9 3.08 -26.28 16.50
C GLU A 9 3.95 -25.22 17.22
N LYS A 10 4.81 -25.64 18.14
CA LYS A 10 5.80 -24.75 18.79
C LYS A 10 6.91 -24.28 17.85
N SER A 11 7.30 -25.10 16.88
CA SER A 11 8.30 -24.74 15.87
C SER A 11 7.73 -23.70 14.89
N ASP A 12 6.49 -23.91 14.44
CA ASP A 12 5.79 -23.04 13.50
C ASP A 12 5.50 -21.67 14.13
N TRP A 13 5.14 -21.63 15.42
CA TRP A 13 4.99 -20.37 16.16
C TRP A 13 6.28 -19.56 16.25
N LYS A 14 7.40 -20.20 16.58
CA LYS A 14 8.71 -19.51 16.67
C LYS A 14 9.13 -18.93 15.32
N HIS A 15 8.85 -19.63 14.23
CA HIS A 15 9.12 -19.15 12.88
C HIS A 15 8.27 -17.92 12.55
N ILE A 16 6.95 -17.97 12.81
CA ILE A 16 6.05 -16.82 12.62
C ILE A 16 6.51 -15.61 13.43
N GLU A 17 6.91 -15.80 14.69
CA GLU A 17 7.34 -14.68 15.53
C GLU A 17 8.64 -14.06 15.00
N LYS A 18 9.57 -14.88 14.50
CA LYS A 18 10.78 -14.39 13.84
C LYS A 18 10.44 -13.57 12.59
N LEU A 19 9.51 -14.04 11.74
CA LEU A 19 9.06 -13.29 10.56
C LEU A 19 8.45 -11.93 10.95
N LYS A 20 7.69 -11.89 12.05
CA LYS A 20 7.15 -10.64 12.59
C LYS A 20 8.25 -9.71 13.11
N GLU A 21 9.24 -10.23 13.82
CA GLU A 21 10.39 -9.45 14.30
C GLU A 21 11.15 -8.81 13.13
N ASP A 22 11.44 -9.56 12.06
CA ASP A 22 12.13 -9.03 10.87
C ASP A 22 11.35 -7.85 10.23
N VAL A 23 10.02 -7.96 10.16
CA VAL A 23 9.15 -6.90 9.61
C VAL A 23 9.08 -5.70 10.56
N ARG A 24 9.00 -5.91 11.88
CA ARG A 24 9.04 -4.83 12.87
C ARG A 24 10.35 -4.07 12.80
N ASP A 25 11.47 -4.77 12.70
CA ASP A 25 12.78 -4.16 12.55
C ASP A 25 12.82 -3.30 11.29
N ALA A 26 12.32 -3.80 10.15
CA ALA A 26 12.24 -3.02 8.92
C ALA A 26 11.42 -1.71 9.07
N LEU A 27 10.33 -1.71 9.84
CA LEU A 27 9.54 -0.50 10.14
C LEU A 27 10.28 0.48 11.07
N LEU A 28 11.02 -0.04 12.05
CA LEU A 28 11.58 0.75 13.15
C LEU A 28 13.07 1.11 13.00
N ILE A 29 13.79 0.50 12.06
CA ILE A 29 15.21 0.78 11.83
C ILE A 29 15.43 2.28 11.59
N SER A 30 16.47 2.79 12.26
CA SER A 30 16.82 4.21 12.34
C SER A 30 18.25 4.50 11.86
N ASN A 31 18.83 3.67 10.98
CA ASN A 31 20.15 3.90 10.38
C ASN A 31 20.04 4.40 8.93
N GLY A 32 20.78 5.45 8.52
CA GLY A 32 20.80 5.97 7.13
C GLY A 32 20.24 7.38 6.95
N ASP A 33 19.88 7.78 5.72
CA ASP A 33 19.24 9.07 5.38
C ASP A 33 17.76 9.06 5.79
N GLU A 34 17.33 10.02 6.60
CA GLU A 34 15.96 10.11 7.16
C GLU A 34 14.87 10.25 6.10
N THR A 35 15.21 10.84 4.96
CA THR A 35 14.30 11.14 3.85
C THR A 35 13.88 9.88 3.11
N LEU A 36 14.87 9.14 2.58
CA LEU A 36 14.64 7.90 1.85
C LEU A 36 13.96 6.85 2.73
N ARG A 37 14.29 6.84 4.03
CA ARG A 37 13.64 5.98 5.02
C ARG A 37 12.16 6.26 5.21
N THR A 38 11.71 7.51 5.08
CA THR A 38 10.29 7.83 5.28
C THR A 38 9.47 7.24 4.13
N LEU A 39 9.89 7.44 2.87
CA LEU A 39 9.22 6.82 1.72
C LEU A 39 9.22 5.29 1.84
N GLU A 40 10.37 4.67 2.11
CA GLU A 40 10.48 3.21 2.25
C GLU A 40 9.57 2.63 3.33
N LYS A 41 9.43 3.34 4.46
CA LYS A 41 8.51 2.94 5.54
C LYS A 41 7.06 3.06 5.13
N LEU A 42 6.67 4.14 4.46
CA LEU A 42 5.30 4.30 3.93
C LEU A 42 4.98 3.22 2.90
N GLU A 43 5.92 2.88 2.03
CA GLU A 43 5.78 1.78 1.07
C GLU A 43 5.63 0.42 1.76
N LEU A 44 6.39 0.18 2.84
CA LEU A 44 6.26 -1.04 3.63
C LEU A 44 4.90 -1.12 4.33
N ILE A 45 4.39 0.00 4.87
CA ILE A 45 3.03 0.07 5.43
C ILE A 45 1.98 -0.23 4.35
N ASP A 46 2.14 0.32 3.15
CA ASP A 46 1.24 0.04 2.04
C ASP A 46 1.23 -1.44 1.67
N ALA A 47 2.42 -2.06 1.61
CA ALA A 47 2.55 -3.48 1.35
C ALA A 47 1.89 -4.34 2.44
N LEU A 48 2.01 -3.96 3.72
CA LEU A 48 1.34 -4.62 4.83
C LEU A 48 -0.19 -4.58 4.69
N GLN A 49 -0.74 -3.42 4.31
CA GLN A 49 -2.19 -3.24 4.09
C GLN A 49 -2.68 -4.07 2.90
N ARG A 50 -1.96 -4.01 1.78
CA ARG A 50 -2.29 -4.79 0.56
C ARG A 50 -2.20 -6.30 0.81
N LEU A 51 -1.27 -6.76 1.65
CA LEU A 51 -1.13 -8.15 2.06
C LEU A 51 -2.06 -8.54 3.22
N GLY A 52 -2.84 -7.61 3.76
CA GLY A 52 -3.87 -7.87 4.77
C GLY A 52 -3.31 -8.35 6.11
N ILE A 53 -2.08 -7.96 6.42
CA ILE A 53 -1.35 -8.30 7.66
C ILE A 53 -0.94 -7.07 8.46
N ASP A 54 -1.34 -5.87 8.04
CA ASP A 54 -1.18 -4.61 8.77
C ASP A 54 -1.72 -4.68 10.20
N TYR A 55 -2.79 -5.42 10.43
CA TYR A 55 -3.38 -5.62 11.74
C TYR A 55 -2.44 -6.29 12.76
N LEU A 56 -1.37 -6.97 12.30
CA LEU A 56 -0.34 -7.57 13.16
C LEU A 56 0.70 -6.54 13.67
N PHE A 57 0.72 -5.34 13.08
CA PHE A 57 1.74 -4.31 13.29
C PHE A 57 1.14 -2.93 13.60
N LYS A 58 -0.07 -2.88 14.18
CA LYS A 58 -0.80 -1.62 14.41
C LYS A 58 0.02 -0.57 15.15
N ASN A 59 0.68 -0.95 16.24
CA ASN A 59 1.46 -0.03 17.07
C ASN A 59 2.67 0.53 16.31
N GLU A 60 3.34 -0.31 15.52
CA GLU A 60 4.49 0.08 14.72
C GLU A 60 4.07 1.02 13.59
N ILE A 61 2.96 0.73 12.92
CA ILE A 61 2.36 1.58 11.87
C ILE A 61 2.00 2.94 12.45
N GLU A 62 1.24 2.98 13.56
CA GLU A 62 0.86 4.21 14.25
C GLU A 62 2.09 5.05 14.59
N ARG A 63 3.13 4.45 15.18
CA ARG A 63 4.37 5.15 15.52
C ARG A 63 5.09 5.75 14.31
N VAL A 64 5.11 5.06 13.17
CA VAL A 64 5.71 5.57 11.94
C VAL A 64 4.90 6.74 11.39
N LEU A 65 3.57 6.63 11.36
CA LEU A 65 2.68 7.67 10.86
C LEU A 65 2.69 8.91 11.76
N ASP A 66 2.71 8.74 13.08
CA ASP A 66 2.89 9.83 14.05
C ASP A 66 4.18 10.61 13.76
N GLY A 67 5.29 9.89 13.59
CA GLY A 67 6.58 10.49 13.26
C GLY A 67 6.55 11.25 11.93
N ALA A 68 5.95 10.66 10.90
CA ALA A 68 5.80 11.27 9.60
C ALA A 68 4.94 12.55 9.66
N PHE A 69 3.86 12.53 10.43
CA PHE A 69 2.97 13.68 10.60
C PHE A 69 3.61 14.82 11.39
N VAL A 70 4.28 14.52 12.51
CA VAL A 70 4.93 15.52 13.39
C VAL A 70 6.11 16.19 12.70
N ASN A 71 6.96 15.42 12.04
CA ASN A 71 8.16 15.96 11.38
C ASN A 71 7.83 16.76 10.11
N LYS A 72 6.56 16.73 9.68
CA LYS A 72 6.05 17.31 8.43
C LYS A 72 6.79 16.79 7.21
N VAL A 73 6.25 17.19 6.06
CA VAL A 73 6.67 16.72 4.76
C VAL A 73 8.07 17.22 4.44
N ASN A 74 8.91 16.28 4.05
CA ASN A 74 10.31 16.53 3.76
C ASN A 74 10.44 17.33 2.46
N SER A 75 11.15 18.46 2.51
CA SER A 75 11.31 19.38 1.38
C SER A 75 11.99 18.76 0.15
N VAL A 76 12.76 17.67 0.33
CA VAL A 76 13.45 16.98 -0.77
C VAL A 76 12.48 16.16 -1.62
N LEU A 77 11.46 15.54 -1.00
CA LEU A 77 10.44 14.73 -1.69
C LEU A 77 9.17 15.52 -1.99
N ASP A 78 9.19 16.84 -1.81
CA ASP A 78 8.00 17.68 -1.96
C ASP A 78 7.45 17.68 -3.40
N ASN A 79 8.30 17.34 -4.38
CA ASN A 79 7.93 17.20 -5.79
C ASN A 79 7.72 15.73 -6.24
N ASP A 80 7.80 14.75 -5.34
CA ASP A 80 7.58 13.34 -5.65
C ASP A 80 6.08 13.02 -5.49
N LEU A 81 5.42 12.69 -6.60
CA LEU A 81 3.97 12.45 -6.62
C LEU A 81 3.60 11.17 -5.88
N HIS A 82 4.39 10.12 -6.04
CA HIS A 82 4.18 8.84 -5.35
C HIS A 82 4.26 9.01 -3.84
N TYR A 83 5.33 9.62 -3.34
CA TYR A 83 5.51 9.90 -1.93
C TYR A 83 4.37 10.74 -1.36
N LYS A 84 4.02 11.87 -2.01
CA LYS A 84 2.97 12.75 -1.51
C LYS A 84 1.61 12.07 -1.49
N SER A 85 1.27 11.33 -2.54
CA SER A 85 0.00 10.64 -2.62
C SER A 85 -0.09 9.52 -1.59
N LEU A 86 1.00 8.78 -1.39
CA LEU A 86 1.08 7.70 -0.41
C LEU A 86 0.98 8.24 1.03
N TYR A 87 1.76 9.27 1.35
CA TYR A 87 1.72 9.99 2.63
C TYR A 87 0.30 10.46 2.95
N PHE A 88 -0.33 11.15 2.00
CA PHE A 88 -1.68 11.68 2.14
C PHE A 88 -2.69 10.56 2.40
N ARG A 89 -2.67 9.50 1.58
CA ARG A 89 -3.60 8.37 1.71
C ARG A 89 -3.45 7.68 3.06
N LEU A 90 -2.23 7.28 3.42
CA LEU A 90 -2.00 6.51 4.64
C LEU A 90 -2.40 7.32 5.87
N LEU A 91 -2.04 8.61 5.94
CA LEU A 91 -2.43 9.44 7.07
C LEU A 91 -3.94 9.65 7.16
N ARG A 92 -4.64 9.94 6.05
CA ARG A 92 -6.11 10.08 6.11
C ARG A 92 -6.81 8.77 6.48
N GLN A 93 -6.33 7.62 5.98
CA GLN A 93 -6.87 6.30 6.35
C GLN A 93 -6.77 6.03 7.86
N HIS A 94 -5.73 6.57 8.51
CA HIS A 94 -5.48 6.44 9.94
C HIS A 94 -6.04 7.62 10.77
N GLY A 95 -6.86 8.49 10.16
CA GLY A 95 -7.61 9.52 10.87
C GLY A 95 -6.87 10.86 11.08
N TYR A 96 -5.72 11.06 10.43
CA TYR A 96 -5.00 12.33 10.49
C TYR A 96 -5.60 13.35 9.54
N GLU A 97 -5.68 14.61 9.99
CA GLU A 97 -6.16 15.72 9.19
C GLU A 97 -5.06 16.25 8.26
N VAL A 98 -5.03 15.75 7.02
CA VAL A 98 -4.12 16.23 5.97
C VAL A 98 -4.92 17.04 4.94
N SER A 99 -4.55 18.31 4.73
CA SER A 99 -5.22 19.18 3.75
C SER A 99 -5.00 18.72 2.31
N HIS A 100 -6.02 18.84 1.45
CA HIS A 100 -5.89 18.59 0.00
C HIS A 100 -4.94 19.57 -0.70
N ASP A 101 -4.62 20.72 -0.09
CA ASP A 101 -3.65 21.69 -0.61
C ASP A 101 -2.23 21.12 -0.65
N PHE A 102 -2.04 19.95 -0.04
CA PHE A 102 -0.84 19.16 -0.13
C PHE A 102 -0.40 18.85 -1.58
N PHE A 103 -1.36 18.79 -2.52
CA PHE A 103 -1.11 18.58 -3.95
C PHE A 103 -0.90 19.87 -4.76
N SER A 104 -0.91 21.05 -4.13
CA SER A 104 -0.79 22.34 -4.82
C SER A 104 0.46 22.49 -5.68
N VAL A 105 1.57 21.89 -5.26
CA VAL A 105 2.84 21.81 -6.01
C VAL A 105 2.69 21.19 -7.42
N PHE A 106 1.73 20.29 -7.61
CA PHE A 106 1.46 19.62 -8.88
C PHE A 106 0.46 20.37 -9.75
N LYS A 107 -0.03 21.53 -9.29
CA LYS A 107 -1.04 22.32 -9.98
C LYS A 107 -0.44 23.54 -10.69
N ASP A 108 -1.03 23.92 -11.81
CA ASP A 108 -0.74 25.14 -12.55
C ASP A 108 -1.43 26.37 -11.91
N GLU A 109 -1.19 27.56 -12.47
CA GLU A 109 -1.80 28.82 -12.03
C GLU A 109 -3.33 28.84 -12.16
N ARG A 110 -3.90 27.94 -12.97
CA ARG A 110 -5.35 27.77 -13.17
C ARG A 110 -5.95 26.75 -12.19
N GLY A 111 -5.11 26.11 -11.37
CA GLY A 111 -5.52 25.09 -10.41
C GLY A 111 -5.77 23.71 -11.02
N ASN A 112 -5.24 23.42 -12.20
CA ASN A 112 -5.26 22.09 -12.83
C ASN A 112 -3.94 21.36 -12.62
N PHE A 113 -3.96 20.02 -12.60
CA PHE A 113 -2.73 19.24 -12.54
C PHE A 113 -1.88 19.47 -13.81
N LYS A 114 -0.57 19.69 -13.64
CA LYS A 114 0.37 20.02 -14.73
C LYS A 114 0.49 18.85 -15.72
N ASP A 115 0.60 19.18 -17.01
CA ASP A 115 0.67 18.20 -18.09
C ASP A 115 1.92 17.29 -18.04
N GLY A 116 2.94 17.53 -17.21
CA GLY A 116 4.09 16.61 -17.07
C GLY A 116 3.92 15.53 -16.00
N VAL A 117 2.90 15.65 -15.15
CA VAL A 117 2.72 14.80 -13.96
C VAL A 117 2.38 13.35 -14.33
N TYR A 118 1.84 13.12 -15.53
CA TYR A 118 1.45 11.77 -15.99
C TYR A 118 2.62 10.86 -16.34
N LEU A 119 3.82 11.40 -16.53
CA LEU A 119 5.01 10.60 -16.85
C LEU A 119 5.42 9.68 -15.68
N ASP A 120 5.05 10.03 -14.44
CA ASP A 120 5.20 9.18 -13.28
C ASP A 120 3.97 8.27 -13.11
N VAL A 121 3.99 7.12 -13.79
CA VAL A 121 2.89 6.14 -13.76
C VAL A 121 2.61 5.65 -12.33
N LYS A 122 3.67 5.40 -11.54
CA LYS A 122 3.55 4.94 -10.15
C LYS A 122 2.94 6.03 -9.26
N GLY A 123 3.40 7.27 -9.43
CA GLY A 123 2.82 8.43 -8.78
C GLY A 123 1.36 8.63 -9.16
N MET A 124 1.02 8.42 -10.44
CA MET A 124 -0.36 8.55 -10.92
C MET A 124 -1.29 7.51 -10.30
N LEU A 125 -0.85 6.26 -10.23
CA LEU A 125 -1.58 5.20 -9.55
C LEU A 125 -1.79 5.55 -8.07
N SER A 126 -0.76 6.08 -7.42
CA SER A 126 -0.84 6.50 -6.02
C SER A 126 -1.78 7.68 -5.81
N LEU A 127 -1.78 8.65 -6.73
CA LEU A 127 -2.70 9.79 -6.73
C LEU A 127 -4.14 9.33 -6.92
N TYR A 128 -4.37 8.39 -7.84
CA TYR A 128 -5.69 7.79 -8.03
C TYR A 128 -6.20 7.16 -6.73
N GLU A 129 -5.40 6.33 -6.07
CA GLU A 129 -5.80 5.71 -4.80
C GLU A 129 -6.02 6.74 -3.69
N ALA A 130 -5.16 7.75 -3.59
CA ALA A 130 -5.32 8.84 -2.63
C ALA A 130 -6.57 9.69 -2.89
N SER A 131 -6.94 9.86 -4.16
CA SER A 131 -8.05 10.73 -4.56
C SER A 131 -9.41 10.25 -4.08
N HIS A 132 -9.55 8.94 -3.86
CA HIS A 132 -10.76 8.31 -3.32
C HIS A 132 -10.99 8.57 -1.82
N LEU A 133 -10.05 9.26 -1.16
CA LEU A 133 -10.19 9.74 0.22
C LEU A 133 -10.57 11.23 0.31
N GLY A 134 -11.01 11.81 -0.80
CA GLY A 134 -11.57 13.17 -0.81
C GLY A 134 -12.90 13.25 -0.09
N PHE A 135 -13.10 14.32 0.68
CA PHE A 135 -14.38 14.68 1.27
C PHE A 135 -15.21 15.57 0.33
N GLU A 136 -16.51 15.65 0.60
CA GLU A 136 -17.39 16.60 -0.11
C GLU A 136 -16.88 18.04 0.07
N GLY A 137 -16.81 18.79 -1.03
CA GLY A 137 -16.27 20.15 -1.05
C GLY A 137 -14.78 20.25 -1.39
N GLU A 138 -14.04 19.12 -1.39
CA GLU A 138 -12.62 19.12 -1.75
C GLU A 138 -12.41 19.04 -3.27
N GLU A 139 -12.63 20.15 -3.99
CA GLU A 139 -12.54 20.21 -5.46
C GLU A 139 -11.18 19.72 -5.99
N THR A 140 -10.09 19.97 -5.26
CA THR A 140 -8.75 19.47 -5.63
C THR A 140 -8.71 17.95 -5.72
N MET A 141 -9.39 17.24 -4.81
CA MET A 141 -9.44 15.78 -4.78
C MET A 141 -10.28 15.23 -5.94
N TYR A 142 -11.39 15.89 -6.26
CA TYR A 142 -12.17 15.56 -7.45
C TYR A 142 -11.36 15.72 -8.75
N LYS A 143 -10.63 16.83 -8.88
CA LYS A 143 -9.74 17.06 -10.03
C LYS A 143 -8.61 16.05 -10.09
N ALA A 144 -8.05 15.66 -8.95
CA ALA A 144 -7.01 14.63 -8.86
C ALA A 144 -7.53 13.29 -9.36
N MET A 145 -8.72 12.88 -8.91
CA MET A 145 -9.38 11.66 -9.35
C MET A 145 -9.60 11.68 -10.87
N ALA A 146 -10.23 12.73 -11.41
CA ALA A 146 -10.51 12.84 -12.83
C ALA A 146 -9.23 12.84 -13.69
N PHE A 147 -8.20 13.56 -13.26
CA PHE A 147 -6.90 13.60 -13.92
C PHE A 147 -6.22 12.22 -13.90
N ALA A 148 -6.18 11.56 -12.74
CA ALA A 148 -5.54 10.27 -12.60
C ALA A 148 -6.27 9.17 -13.38
N THR A 149 -7.59 9.09 -13.26
CA THR A 149 -8.40 8.14 -14.03
C THR A 149 -8.20 8.31 -15.53
N LYS A 150 -8.18 9.55 -16.04
CA LYS A 150 -7.97 9.80 -17.47
C LYS A 150 -6.61 9.28 -17.94
N ASN A 151 -5.53 9.63 -17.24
CA ASN A 151 -4.19 9.26 -17.66
C ASN A 151 -3.92 7.76 -17.47
N LEU A 152 -4.42 7.14 -16.40
CA LEU A 152 -4.30 5.70 -16.19
C LEU A 152 -5.05 4.89 -17.25
N LYS A 153 -6.22 5.36 -17.70
CA LYS A 153 -6.93 4.74 -18.83
C LYS A 153 -6.14 4.84 -20.12
N LEU A 154 -5.54 5.99 -20.41
CA LEU A 154 -4.67 6.14 -21.58
C LEU A 154 -3.50 5.15 -21.52
N ILE A 155 -2.88 4.96 -20.35
CA ILE A 155 -1.80 3.97 -20.16
C ILE A 155 -2.30 2.53 -20.31
N HIS A 156 -3.51 2.24 -19.84
CA HIS A 156 -4.12 0.92 -19.93
C HIS A 156 -4.49 0.55 -21.38
N ASP A 157 -5.01 1.52 -22.13
CA ASP A 157 -5.44 1.38 -23.52
C ASP A 157 -4.27 1.49 -24.52
N ASP A 158 -3.07 1.84 -24.05
CA ASP A 158 -1.85 1.94 -24.88
C ASP A 158 -1.26 0.55 -25.14
N ASP A 159 -1.51 0.04 -26.35
CA ASP A 159 -1.01 -1.25 -26.84
C ASP A 159 0.49 -1.20 -27.21
N ASP A 160 1.13 -0.03 -27.23
CA ASP A 160 2.55 0.08 -27.57
C ASP A 160 3.40 -0.45 -26.41
N ASP A 161 3.85 -1.70 -26.55
CA ASP A 161 4.85 -2.34 -25.70
C ASP A 161 6.26 -1.81 -26.00
N ASP A 162 6.45 -0.50 -25.83
CA ASP A 162 7.74 0.16 -26.06
C ASP A 162 8.74 -0.12 -24.91
N GLY A 163 8.43 -1.07 -24.01
CA GLY A 163 9.26 -1.50 -22.88
C GLY A 163 9.41 -0.47 -21.75
N ASN A 164 8.75 0.69 -21.85
CA ASN A 164 8.90 1.79 -20.90
C ASN A 164 8.19 1.59 -19.55
N ILE A 165 7.20 0.69 -19.49
CA ILE A 165 6.39 0.44 -18.29
C ILE A 165 6.50 -1.05 -17.92
N GLU A 166 6.86 -1.32 -16.67
CA GLU A 166 6.94 -2.68 -16.13
C GLU A 166 5.57 -3.38 -16.23
N GLN A 167 5.54 -4.64 -16.70
CA GLN A 167 4.30 -5.40 -16.86
C GLN A 167 3.49 -5.50 -15.56
N SER A 168 4.18 -5.66 -14.42
CA SER A 168 3.57 -5.64 -13.08
C SER A 168 2.81 -4.34 -12.83
N LEU A 169 3.37 -3.20 -13.21
CA LEU A 169 2.74 -1.89 -13.05
C LEU A 169 1.52 -1.73 -13.96
N LYS A 170 1.54 -2.25 -15.21
CA LYS A 170 0.36 -2.25 -16.08
C LYS A 170 -0.81 -3.04 -15.46
N GLU A 171 -0.52 -4.18 -14.84
CA GLU A 171 -1.52 -4.97 -14.15
C GLU A 171 -2.05 -4.28 -12.88
N GLU A 172 -1.21 -3.55 -12.14
CA GLU A 172 -1.68 -2.71 -11.02
C GLU A 172 -2.64 -1.63 -11.48
N VAL A 173 -2.35 -0.99 -12.62
CA VAL A 173 -3.21 0.03 -13.22
C VAL A 173 -4.55 -0.58 -13.62
N SER A 174 -4.55 -1.72 -14.32
CA SER A 174 -5.79 -2.42 -14.69
C SER A 174 -6.64 -2.72 -13.46
N HIS A 175 -6.02 -3.31 -12.44
CA HIS A 175 -6.70 -3.68 -11.20
C HIS A 175 -7.28 -2.47 -10.47
N ALA A 176 -6.52 -1.37 -10.35
CA ALA A 176 -6.97 -0.12 -9.73
C ALA A 176 -8.16 0.51 -10.47
N LEU A 177 -8.16 0.46 -11.81
CA LEU A 177 -9.26 0.95 -12.63
C LEU A 177 -10.54 0.11 -12.53
N GLU A 178 -10.44 -1.18 -12.23
CA GLU A 178 -11.60 -2.03 -11.93
C GLU A 178 -12.30 -1.63 -10.63
N LEU A 179 -11.52 -1.45 -9.56
CA LEU A 179 -12.02 -0.97 -8.28
C LEU A 179 -10.88 -0.31 -7.47
N PRO A 180 -11.03 0.92 -6.95
CA PRO A 180 -10.02 1.54 -6.09
C PRO A 180 -9.78 0.77 -4.79
N LEU A 181 -8.56 0.76 -4.27
CA LEU A 181 -8.13 0.04 -3.06
C LEU A 181 -9.06 0.32 -1.86
N HIS A 182 -9.47 1.58 -1.67
CA HIS A 182 -10.32 1.97 -0.55
C HIS A 182 -11.70 1.28 -0.55
N TRP A 183 -12.19 0.81 -1.70
CA TRP A 183 -13.49 0.15 -1.83
C TRP A 183 -13.40 -1.38 -1.92
N ARG A 184 -12.18 -1.93 -1.94
CA ARG A 184 -11.99 -3.37 -2.07
C ARG A 184 -12.25 -4.09 -0.76
N MET A 185 -12.83 -5.28 -0.88
CA MET A 185 -12.88 -6.22 0.22
C MET A 185 -11.47 -6.77 0.48
N SER A 186 -10.86 -6.35 1.58
CA SER A 186 -9.47 -6.65 1.95
C SER A 186 -9.06 -8.10 1.68
N ARG A 187 -9.82 -9.10 2.17
CA ARG A 187 -9.42 -10.51 2.01
C ARG A 187 -9.47 -11.05 0.58
N MET A 188 -10.30 -10.49 -0.30
CA MET A 188 -10.31 -10.89 -1.72
C MET A 188 -9.11 -10.27 -2.46
N ASP A 189 -8.77 -9.02 -2.14
CA ASP A 189 -7.63 -8.34 -2.74
C ASP A 189 -6.30 -9.00 -2.35
N VAL A 190 -6.15 -9.39 -1.07
CA VAL A 190 -4.94 -10.06 -0.56
C VAL A 190 -4.55 -11.28 -1.39
N ARG A 191 -5.53 -12.08 -1.83
CA ARG A 191 -5.25 -13.27 -2.64
C ARG A 191 -4.63 -12.89 -3.98
N TRP A 192 -5.19 -11.89 -4.65
CA TRP A 192 -4.65 -11.34 -5.90
C TRP A 192 -3.26 -10.73 -5.67
N GLN A 193 -3.06 -9.97 -4.59
CA GLN A 193 -1.77 -9.36 -4.24
C GLN A 193 -0.68 -10.41 -3.98
N ILE A 194 -1.02 -11.53 -3.35
CA ILE A 194 -0.09 -12.66 -3.13
C ILE A 194 0.25 -13.38 -4.44
N ASP A 195 -0.75 -13.58 -5.32
CA ASP A 195 -0.62 -14.39 -6.54
C ASP A 195 0.06 -13.63 -7.68
N VAL A 196 -0.22 -12.34 -7.85
CA VAL A 196 0.15 -11.59 -9.06
C VAL A 196 1.31 -10.61 -8.81
N HIS A 197 1.34 -9.92 -7.67
CA HIS A 197 1.88 -8.55 -7.72
C HIS A 197 3.18 -8.21 -7.04
N ASN A 198 3.81 -9.09 -6.26
CA ASN A 198 4.73 -8.55 -5.26
C ASN A 198 6.22 -8.91 -5.39
N VAL A 199 6.76 -9.07 -6.61
CA VAL A 199 8.20 -9.34 -6.80
C VAL A 199 9.08 -8.21 -6.23
N LYS A 200 8.66 -6.94 -6.32
CA LYS A 200 9.49 -5.77 -5.98
C LYS A 200 9.65 -5.52 -4.48
N TYR A 201 8.56 -5.50 -3.69
CA TYR A 201 8.65 -5.30 -2.24
C TYR A 201 9.13 -6.57 -1.52
N LEU A 202 8.83 -7.76 -2.05
CA LEU A 202 9.24 -9.03 -1.43
C LEU A 202 10.69 -9.40 -1.70
N ALA A 203 11.28 -8.94 -2.81
CA ALA A 203 12.73 -9.02 -3.00
C ALA A 203 13.47 -8.24 -1.90
N LYS A 204 12.87 -7.15 -1.41
CA LYS A 204 13.42 -6.33 -0.31
C LYS A 204 13.10 -6.90 1.07
N TYR A 205 11.90 -7.44 1.27
CA TYR A 205 11.41 -7.98 2.54
C TYR A 205 10.88 -9.42 2.38
N PRO A 206 11.75 -10.43 2.25
CA PRO A 206 11.32 -11.82 2.02
C PRO A 206 10.44 -12.36 3.15
N SER A 207 10.70 -11.95 4.41
CA SER A 207 9.91 -12.34 5.58
C SER A 207 8.45 -11.89 5.50
N LEU A 208 8.17 -10.81 4.76
CA LEU A 208 6.82 -10.26 4.59
C LEU A 208 5.90 -11.19 3.80
N LEU A 209 6.38 -11.76 2.68
CA LEU A 209 5.57 -12.67 1.86
C LEU A 209 5.21 -13.93 2.61
N GLU A 210 6.21 -14.50 3.26
CA GLU A 210 6.05 -15.75 3.98
C GLU A 210 5.04 -15.58 5.11
N LEU A 211 5.16 -14.48 5.86
CA LEU A 211 4.20 -14.12 6.89
C LEU A 211 2.79 -13.95 6.31
N ALA A 212 2.63 -13.24 5.19
CA ALA A 212 1.33 -13.03 4.54
C ALA A 212 0.69 -14.35 4.08
N LYS A 213 1.48 -15.27 3.51
CA LYS A 213 0.99 -16.59 3.08
C LYS A 213 0.55 -17.44 4.27
N LEU A 214 1.34 -17.45 5.35
CA LEU A 214 1.01 -18.18 6.57
C LEU A 214 -0.25 -17.61 7.23
N ASP A 215 -0.36 -16.28 7.34
CA ASP A 215 -1.55 -15.60 7.87
C ASP A 215 -2.81 -15.94 7.06
N PHE A 216 -2.72 -15.79 5.73
CA PHE A 216 -3.83 -16.05 4.83
C PHE A 216 -4.35 -17.48 4.98
N ASN A 217 -3.45 -18.47 5.00
CA ASN A 217 -3.82 -19.87 5.15
C ASN A 217 -4.43 -20.17 6.53
N MET A 218 -3.89 -19.57 7.60
CA MET A 218 -4.43 -19.72 8.96
C MET A 218 -5.85 -19.18 9.06
N VAL A 219 -6.10 -17.97 8.56
CA VAL A 219 -7.42 -17.34 8.57
C VAL A 219 -8.40 -18.10 7.67
N GLN A 220 -7.95 -18.57 6.51
CA GLN A 220 -8.77 -19.39 5.62
C GLN A 220 -9.22 -20.70 6.30
N ALA A 221 -8.33 -21.36 7.05
CA ALA A 221 -8.68 -22.57 7.79
C ALA A 221 -9.75 -22.31 8.87
N ILE A 222 -9.69 -21.15 9.54
CA ILE A 222 -10.73 -20.72 10.49
C ILE A 222 -12.07 -20.53 9.76
N HIS A 223 -12.10 -19.79 8.66
CA HIS A 223 -13.32 -19.56 7.89
C HIS A 223 -13.95 -20.86 7.37
N GLN A 224 -13.13 -21.81 6.89
CA GLN A 224 -13.61 -23.12 6.44
C GLN A 224 -14.27 -23.90 7.58
N LYS A 225 -13.70 -23.84 8.79
CA LYS A 225 -14.27 -24.47 9.98
C LYS A 225 -15.60 -23.83 10.35
N GLU A 226 -15.67 -22.50 10.39
CA GLU A 226 -16.90 -21.74 10.68
C GLU A 226 -18.01 -22.04 9.66
N LEU A 227 -17.67 -22.07 8.37
CA LEU A 227 -18.61 -22.42 7.31
C LEU A 227 -19.15 -23.85 7.47
N ALA A 228 -18.29 -24.80 7.85
CA ALA A 228 -18.70 -26.18 8.15
C ALA A 228 -19.63 -26.27 9.38
N HIS A 229 -19.48 -25.38 10.36
CA HIS A 229 -20.40 -25.28 11.49
C HIS A 229 -21.74 -24.65 11.11
N MET A 230 -21.75 -23.62 10.27
CA MET A 230 -22.97 -22.92 9.83
C MET A 230 -23.79 -23.71 8.81
N SER A 231 -23.17 -24.63 8.09
CA SER A 231 -23.84 -25.47 7.08
C SER A 231 -24.49 -26.73 7.67
N ARG A 232 -24.52 -26.88 9.00
CA ARG A 232 -25.17 -27.97 9.74
C ARG A 232 -26.49 -27.51 10.34
#